data_AF-A0AAJ6QRG4-F1
#
_entry.id   AF-A0AAJ6QRG4-F1
#
_cell.length_a   1.000
_cell.length_b   1.000
_cell.length_c   1.000
_cell.angle_alpha   90.00
_cell.angle_beta   90.00
_cell.angle_gamma   90.00
#
_symmetry.space_group_name_H-M   'P 1'
#
loop_
_entity.id
_entity.type
_entity.pdbx_description
1 polymer ?
#
loop_
_entity_poly.entity_id
_entity_poly.type
_entity_poly.pdbx_seq_one_letter_code
_entity_poly.pdbx_strand_id
1 'polypeptide(L)'
;MNARSFDVELKLREEEVVEVTSGLLHTILFLRSSAAGESGSTVFTRGTPPVTKFSYVDCRTIDFTHVQVESPDLKNRIHREATLFFTQLKRGQRGRGSITLEFYERSEGLLSTSCETWEMWRIGVTLTTCGSLFEKRRHSQKACAEIADFVSLITTAVNFDTHLPLAYTPEHVGRIYDTSLRGVQPYLFKITHRIDCFRHYNPSVLTDLCKWIGKGAFLD
;
A
#
# COMPACT_ATOMS: atom_id res chain seq x y z
N MET A 1 15.61 7.97 -9.43
CA MET A 1 14.56 8.94 -9.01
C MET A 1 14.40 8.88 -7.51
N ASN A 2 14.22 10.02 -6.84
CA ASN A 2 13.88 10.01 -5.42
C ASN A 2 12.41 9.61 -5.28
N ALA A 3 12.15 8.47 -4.62
CA ALA A 3 10.78 8.01 -4.38
C ALA A 3 10.02 9.04 -3.53
N ARG A 4 8.84 9.47 -3.99
CA ARG A 4 7.95 10.29 -3.16
C ARG A 4 7.33 9.43 -2.09
N SER A 5 7.23 9.96 -0.87
CA SER A 5 6.65 9.25 0.26
C SER A 5 5.58 10.11 0.91
N PHE A 6 4.43 9.48 1.18
CA PHE A 6 3.31 10.07 1.89
C PHE A 6 2.97 9.18 3.07
N ASP A 7 2.75 9.79 4.23
CA ASP A 7 2.57 9.07 5.48
C ASP A 7 1.35 9.62 6.23
N VAL A 8 0.56 8.73 6.82
CA VAL A 8 -0.47 9.05 7.81
C VAL A 8 -0.33 8.12 9.01
N GLU A 9 -0.51 8.65 10.21
CA GLU A 9 -0.53 7.87 11.44
C GLU A 9 -1.92 7.95 12.05
N LEU A 10 -2.65 6.83 12.03
CA LEU A 10 -4.02 6.72 12.52
C LEU A 10 -4.06 5.96 13.84
N LYS A 11 -4.94 6.40 14.74
CA LYS A 11 -5.36 5.58 15.89
C LYS A 11 -6.69 4.96 15.54
N LEU A 12 -6.76 3.63 15.57
CA LEU A 12 -7.94 2.87 15.15
C LEU A 12 -8.31 1.80 16.17
N ARG A 13 -9.59 1.49 16.28
CA ARG A 13 -10.09 0.32 17.00
C ARG A 13 -9.88 -0.94 16.16
N GLU A 14 -9.86 -2.10 16.80
CA GLU A 14 -9.64 -3.39 16.12
C GLU A 14 -10.61 -3.60 14.94
N GLU A 15 -11.89 -3.28 15.16
CA GLU A 15 -12.92 -3.42 14.14
C GLU A 15 -12.73 -2.49 12.92
N GLU A 16 -12.04 -1.35 13.08
CA GLU A 16 -11.86 -0.34 12.03
C GLU A 16 -10.67 -0.62 11.11
N VAL A 17 -9.66 -1.36 11.59
CA VAL A 17 -8.35 -1.47 10.91
C VAL A 17 -8.49 -1.98 9.48
N VAL A 18 -9.21 -3.09 9.27
CA VAL A 18 -9.29 -3.73 7.95
C VAL A 18 -10.07 -2.86 6.97
N GLU A 19 -11.19 -2.26 7.40
CA GLU A 19 -12.01 -1.41 6.53
C GLU A 19 -11.27 -0.11 6.15
N VAL A 20 -10.66 0.57 7.11
CA VAL A 20 -9.94 1.84 6.87
C VAL A 20 -8.72 1.61 5.99
N THR A 21 -7.87 0.63 6.31
CA THR A 21 -6.66 0.36 5.52
C THR A 21 -7.01 -0.10 4.11
N SER A 22 -8.01 -0.99 3.95
CA SER A 22 -8.47 -1.41 2.62
C SER A 22 -9.03 -0.24 1.84
N GLY A 23 -9.84 0.62 2.46
CA GLY A 23 -10.48 1.75 1.77
C GLY A 23 -9.50 2.81 1.30
N LEU A 24 -8.49 3.14 2.12
CA LEU A 24 -7.41 4.03 1.72
C LEU A 24 -6.57 3.44 0.56
N LEU A 25 -6.20 2.15 0.65
CA LEU A 25 -5.49 1.46 -0.43
C LEU A 25 -6.28 1.43 -1.73
N HIS A 26 -7.59 1.17 -1.65
CA HIS A 26 -8.49 1.21 -2.80
C HIS A 26 -8.57 2.60 -3.43
N THR A 27 -8.63 3.65 -2.61
CA THR A 27 -8.67 5.05 -3.07
C THR A 27 -7.39 5.41 -3.84
N ILE A 28 -6.22 5.05 -3.30
CA ILE A 28 -4.93 5.30 -3.95
C ILE A 28 -4.83 4.51 -5.27
N LEU A 29 -5.20 3.22 -5.25
CA LEU A 29 -5.12 2.37 -6.45
C LEU A 29 -6.11 2.79 -7.53
N PHE A 30 -7.30 3.27 -7.17
CA PHE A 30 -8.26 3.85 -8.12
C PHE A 30 -7.62 5.01 -8.91
N LEU A 31 -6.93 5.91 -8.21
CA LEU A 31 -6.25 7.07 -8.79
C LEU A 31 -4.94 6.73 -9.53
N ARG A 32 -4.46 5.49 -9.38
CA ARG A 32 -3.22 4.97 -9.99
C ARG A 32 -3.49 3.79 -10.92
N SER A 33 -4.73 3.66 -11.40
CA SER A 33 -5.15 2.64 -12.35
C SER A 33 -5.77 3.23 -13.61
N SER A 34 -5.50 2.58 -14.74
CA SER A 34 -6.19 2.82 -16.01
C SER A 34 -7.16 1.68 -16.33
N ALA A 35 -8.02 1.91 -17.32
CA ALA A 35 -8.84 0.85 -17.88
C ALA A 35 -7.97 -0.11 -18.71
N ALA A 36 -8.15 -1.42 -18.49
CA ALA A 36 -7.56 -2.44 -19.38
C ALA A 36 -8.36 -2.49 -20.69
N GLY A 37 -7.69 -2.54 -21.84
CA GLY A 37 -8.37 -2.70 -23.13
C GLY A 37 -9.00 -4.08 -23.30
N GLU A 38 -9.96 -4.20 -24.22
CA GLU A 38 -10.83 -5.38 -24.43
C GLU A 38 -10.07 -6.68 -24.77
N SER A 39 -8.77 -6.63 -25.05
CA SER A 39 -7.92 -7.81 -25.32
C SER A 39 -6.68 -7.88 -24.42
N GLY A 40 -6.68 -7.20 -23.26
CA GLY A 40 -5.47 -7.03 -22.44
C GLY A 40 -4.45 -6.07 -23.06
N SER A 41 -4.81 -5.43 -24.18
CA SER A 41 -4.06 -4.34 -24.78
C SER A 41 -4.17 -3.09 -23.91
N THR A 42 -3.02 -2.49 -23.60
CA THR A 42 -2.92 -1.21 -22.89
C THR A 42 -3.52 -0.11 -23.75
N VAL A 43 -4.44 0.69 -23.20
CA VAL A 43 -4.94 1.87 -23.91
C VAL A 43 -3.86 2.97 -23.81
N PHE A 44 -3.04 3.06 -24.86
CA PHE A 44 -1.94 4.03 -25.00
C PHE A 44 -2.43 5.44 -25.36
N THR A 45 -3.41 5.98 -24.66
CA THR A 45 -3.81 7.38 -24.88
C THR A 45 -3.74 8.16 -23.59
N ARG A 46 -2.84 9.15 -23.58
CA ARG A 46 -2.81 10.23 -22.60
C ARG A 46 -4.22 10.83 -22.53
N GLY A 47 -4.89 10.69 -21.39
CA GLY A 47 -6.29 11.13 -21.21
C GLY A 47 -7.34 10.03 -21.31
N THR A 48 -6.97 8.74 -21.37
CA THR A 48 -7.93 7.65 -21.14
C THR A 48 -8.44 7.75 -19.70
N PRO A 49 -9.76 7.77 -19.47
CA PRO A 49 -10.31 7.90 -18.13
C PRO A 49 -9.80 6.78 -17.22
N PRO A 50 -9.47 7.09 -15.95
CA PRO A 50 -9.02 6.11 -14.98
C PRO A 50 -10.19 5.18 -14.70
N VAL A 51 -10.05 3.90 -15.09
CA VAL A 51 -10.95 2.80 -14.74
C VAL A 51 -12.41 2.97 -15.23
N THR A 52 -12.88 2.09 -16.11
CA THR A 52 -14.24 2.17 -16.65
C THR A 52 -15.34 1.75 -15.67
N LYS A 53 -15.01 1.06 -14.57
CA LYS A 53 -15.99 0.58 -13.57
C LYS A 53 -15.48 0.67 -12.13
N PHE A 54 -16.22 1.41 -11.30
CA PHE A 54 -15.95 1.57 -9.88
C PHE A 54 -17.26 1.67 -9.09
N SER A 55 -17.18 1.42 -7.78
CA SER A 55 -18.29 1.51 -6.85
C SER A 55 -17.87 2.28 -5.60
N TYR A 56 -18.83 2.96 -4.98
CA TYR A 56 -18.67 3.50 -3.62
C TYR A 56 -18.96 2.40 -2.60
N VAL A 57 -18.11 2.28 -1.57
CA VAL A 57 -18.23 1.27 -0.52
C VAL A 57 -18.24 1.97 0.83
N ASP A 58 -19.35 1.83 1.54
CA ASP A 58 -19.53 2.34 2.90
C ASP A 58 -18.88 1.39 3.92
N CYS A 59 -17.99 1.91 4.75
CA CYS A 59 -17.44 1.19 5.89
C CYS A 59 -18.52 1.05 6.98
N ARG A 60 -18.60 -0.13 7.59
CA ARG A 60 -19.61 -0.44 8.62
C ARG A 60 -19.17 -0.02 10.02
N THR A 61 -17.85 0.08 10.22
CA THR A 61 -17.24 0.28 11.55
C THR A 61 -16.89 1.73 11.84
N ILE A 62 -16.83 2.56 10.80
CA ILE A 62 -16.48 3.98 10.84
C ILE A 62 -17.21 4.73 9.71
N ASP A 63 -17.50 6.01 9.92
CA ASP A 63 -18.17 6.88 8.94
C ASP A 63 -17.19 7.30 7.83
N PHE A 64 -16.90 6.35 6.95
CA PHE A 64 -15.98 6.50 5.83
C PHE A 64 -16.54 5.74 4.63
N THR A 65 -16.67 6.44 3.50
CA THR A 65 -17.00 5.85 2.21
C THR A 65 -15.81 6.00 1.29
N HIS A 66 -15.40 4.92 0.65
CA HIS A 66 -14.27 4.93 -0.28
C HIS A 66 -14.69 4.49 -1.68
N VAL A 67 -13.88 4.89 -2.66
CA VAL A 67 -14.00 4.41 -4.04
C VAL A 67 -13.25 3.10 -4.21
N GLN A 68 -13.85 2.14 -4.89
CA GLN A 68 -13.27 0.83 -5.16
C GLN A 68 -13.40 0.50 -6.64
N VAL A 69 -12.31 0.05 -7.27
CA VAL A 69 -12.36 -0.49 -8.64
C VAL A 69 -13.14 -1.82 -8.65
N GLU A 70 -13.94 -2.05 -9.69
CA GLU A 70 -14.61 -3.32 -9.94
C GLU A 70 -13.63 -4.38 -10.48
N SER A 71 -12.72 -4.84 -9.62
CA SER A 71 -11.81 -5.95 -9.91
C SER A 71 -11.78 -6.91 -8.71
N PRO A 72 -12.34 -8.14 -8.85
CA PRO A 72 -12.33 -9.13 -7.78
C PRO A 72 -10.91 -9.50 -7.33
N ASP A 73 -9.97 -9.62 -8.28
CA ASP A 73 -8.58 -9.96 -8.00
C ASP A 73 -7.89 -8.88 -7.16
N LEU A 74 -8.08 -7.61 -7.55
CA LEU A 74 -7.52 -6.48 -6.82
C LEU A 74 -8.14 -6.35 -5.42
N LYS A 75 -9.46 -6.51 -5.31
CA LYS A 75 -10.20 -6.49 -4.05
C LYS A 75 -9.71 -7.58 -3.10
N ASN A 76 -9.60 -8.81 -3.59
CA ASN A 76 -9.13 -9.95 -2.79
C ASN A 76 -7.68 -9.76 -2.34
N ARG A 77 -6.82 -9.21 -3.20
CA ARG A 77 -5.42 -8.91 -2.86
C ARG A 77 -5.33 -7.87 -1.74
N ILE A 78 -6.02 -6.74 -1.88
CA ILE A 78 -6.02 -5.66 -0.86
C ILE A 78 -6.58 -6.19 0.47
N HIS A 79 -7.74 -6.85 0.43
CA HIS A 79 -8.38 -7.40 1.62
C HIS A 79 -7.47 -8.42 2.33
N ARG A 80 -6.79 -9.28 1.58
CA ARG A 80 -5.83 -10.25 2.13
C ARG A 80 -4.69 -9.55 2.86
N GLU A 81 -4.04 -8.57 2.23
CA GLU A 81 -2.91 -7.86 2.85
C GLU A 81 -3.35 -7.06 4.08
N ALA A 82 -4.50 -6.36 4.03
CA ALA A 82 -5.07 -5.67 5.18
C ALA A 82 -5.39 -6.63 6.34
N THR A 83 -5.94 -7.81 6.04
CA THR A 83 -6.25 -8.85 7.04
C THR A 83 -4.97 -9.45 7.65
N LEU A 84 -3.95 -9.72 6.82
CA LEU A 84 -2.66 -10.19 7.29
C LEU A 84 -1.98 -9.16 8.19
N PHE A 85 -2.00 -7.89 7.79
CA PHE A 85 -1.51 -6.78 8.59
C PHE A 85 -2.23 -6.71 9.94
N PHE A 86 -3.56 -6.68 9.96
CA PHE A 86 -4.34 -6.65 11.19
C PHE A 86 -4.05 -7.84 12.11
N THR A 87 -3.96 -9.06 11.54
CA THR A 87 -3.66 -10.27 12.30
C THR A 87 -2.29 -10.19 12.98
N GLN A 88 -1.29 -9.66 12.28
CA GLN A 88 0.05 -9.47 12.85
C GLN A 88 0.09 -8.32 13.86
N LEU A 89 -0.65 -7.23 13.60
CA LEU A 89 -0.76 -6.07 14.49
C LEU A 89 -1.36 -6.47 15.84
N LYS A 90 -2.41 -7.29 15.84
CA LYS A 90 -3.05 -7.83 17.04
C LYS A 90 -2.15 -8.75 17.86
N ARG A 91 -1.26 -9.49 17.19
CA ARG A 91 -0.24 -10.33 17.85
C ARG A 91 0.95 -9.52 18.36
N GLY A 92 1.14 -8.30 17.87
CA GLY A 92 2.22 -7.41 18.25
C GLY A 92 2.01 -6.82 19.65
N GLN A 93 3.06 -6.83 20.48
CA GLN A 93 2.97 -6.34 21.87
C GLN A 93 2.62 -4.85 22.00
N ARG A 94 2.95 -4.03 21.00
CA ARG A 94 2.72 -2.57 21.03
C ARG A 94 1.40 -2.15 20.41
N GLY A 95 0.70 -3.06 19.71
CA GLY A 95 -0.47 -2.71 18.90
C GLY A 95 -0.17 -1.64 17.86
N ARG A 96 1.08 -1.49 17.40
CA ARG A 96 1.50 -0.49 16.42
C ARG A 96 2.19 -1.14 15.23
N GLY A 97 1.92 -0.62 14.04
CA GLY A 97 2.56 -1.05 12.81
C GLY A 97 2.17 -0.15 11.66
N SER A 98 2.63 -0.49 10.46
CA SER A 98 2.27 0.22 9.23
C SER A 98 2.03 -0.74 8.08
N ILE A 99 1.10 -0.38 7.21
CA ILE A 99 0.91 -0.98 5.88
C ILE A 99 1.32 0.04 4.82
N THR A 100 2.10 -0.39 3.85
CA THR A 100 2.72 0.47 2.84
C THR A 100 2.38 -0.03 1.45
N LEU A 101 1.90 0.87 0.60
CA LEU A 101 1.71 0.66 -0.84
C LEU A 101 2.82 1.37 -1.59
N GLU A 102 3.59 0.60 -2.36
CA GLU A 102 4.70 1.11 -3.16
C GLU A 102 4.42 0.87 -4.65
N PHE A 103 4.52 1.92 -5.44
CA PHE A 103 4.54 1.85 -6.89
C PHE A 103 5.98 1.85 -7.40
N TYR A 104 6.25 0.97 -8.34
CA TYR A 104 7.61 0.75 -8.85
C TYR A 104 7.63 0.55 -10.37
N GLU A 105 8.80 0.73 -10.95
CA GLU A 105 9.11 0.34 -12.33
C GLU A 105 10.10 -0.83 -12.30
N ARG A 106 9.92 -1.78 -13.21
CA ARG A 106 10.92 -2.84 -13.45
C ARG A 106 11.94 -2.36 -14.47
N SER A 107 13.19 -2.34 -14.07
CA SER A 107 14.31 -2.14 -14.99
C SER A 107 15.00 -3.48 -15.23
N GLU A 108 15.19 -3.83 -16.49
CA GLU A 108 15.96 -5.01 -16.90
C GLU A 108 17.38 -4.54 -17.25
N GLY A 109 18.32 -4.82 -16.37
CA GLY A 109 19.75 -4.74 -16.66
C GLY A 109 20.24 -6.04 -17.30
N LEU A 110 21.44 -6.00 -17.90
CA LEU A 110 22.09 -7.15 -18.54
C LEU A 110 22.23 -8.40 -17.64
N LEU A 111 22.23 -8.23 -16.31
CA LEU A 111 22.43 -9.31 -15.33
C LEU A 111 21.48 -9.25 -14.12
N SER A 112 20.59 -8.27 -14.04
CA SER A 112 19.67 -8.13 -12.90
C SER A 112 18.38 -7.42 -13.27
N THR A 113 17.27 -7.91 -12.71
CA THR A 113 16.01 -7.17 -12.69
C THR A 113 15.99 -6.33 -11.42
N SER A 114 16.00 -5.00 -11.56
CA SER A 114 15.85 -4.08 -10.43
C SER A 114 14.44 -3.49 -10.42
N CYS A 115 13.94 -3.20 -9.23
CA CYS A 115 12.65 -2.54 -9.03
C CYS A 115 12.90 -1.17 -8.42
N GLU A 116 12.64 -0.11 -9.17
CA GLU A 116 12.82 1.26 -8.70
C GLU A 116 11.48 1.82 -8.23
N THR A 117 11.37 2.13 -6.93
CA THR A 117 10.15 2.70 -6.34
C THR A 117 10.10 4.20 -6.64
N TRP A 118 8.99 4.68 -7.17
CA TRP A 118 8.80 6.10 -7.50
C TRP A 118 7.77 6.79 -6.59
N GLU A 119 6.87 6.02 -5.97
CA GLU A 119 5.86 6.54 -5.05
C GLU A 119 5.53 5.52 -3.94
N MET A 120 5.38 6.02 -2.72
CA MET A 120 5.13 5.23 -1.52
C MET A 120 4.06 5.90 -0.66
N TRP A 121 3.07 5.11 -0.24
CA TRP A 121 2.00 5.52 0.66
C TRP A 121 2.02 4.64 1.90
N ARG A 122 2.27 5.22 3.07
CA ARG A 122 2.33 4.51 4.34
C ARG A 122 1.16 4.91 5.23
N ILE A 123 0.46 3.90 5.71
CA ILE A 123 -0.62 4.03 6.69
C ILE A 123 -0.13 3.38 7.98
N GLY A 124 0.33 4.20 8.90
CA GLY A 124 0.63 3.83 10.28
C GLY A 124 -0.66 3.64 11.07
N VAL A 125 -0.74 2.56 11.84
CA VAL A 125 -1.88 2.26 12.71
C VAL A 125 -1.38 1.98 14.11
N THR A 126 -2.00 2.65 15.08
CA THR A 126 -1.91 2.32 16.50
C THR A 126 -3.28 1.87 17.00
N LEU A 127 -3.37 0.63 17.49
CA LEU A 127 -4.57 0.09 18.09
C LEU A 127 -4.92 0.87 19.34
N THR A 128 -6.20 1.23 19.45
CA THR A 128 -6.75 1.88 20.65
C THR A 128 -8.00 1.16 21.13
N THR A 129 -8.22 1.23 22.44
CA THR A 129 -9.43 0.75 23.09
C THR A 129 -10.24 1.93 23.60
N CYS A 130 -11.57 1.84 23.55
CA CYS A 130 -12.47 2.84 24.12
C CYS A 130 -13.43 2.17 25.10
N GLY A 131 -13.53 2.71 26.32
CA GLY A 131 -14.32 2.12 27.41
C GLY A 131 -15.80 2.47 27.33
N SER A 132 -16.13 3.69 26.89
CA SER A 132 -17.51 4.17 26.80
C SER A 132 -17.99 4.43 25.35
N LEU A 133 -19.30 4.45 25.14
CA LEU A 133 -19.89 4.83 23.85
C LEU A 133 -19.55 6.26 23.44
N PHE A 134 -19.46 7.18 24.41
CA PHE A 134 -19.07 8.57 24.17
C PHE A 134 -17.63 8.66 23.67
N GLU A 135 -16.69 7.93 24.29
CA GLU A 135 -15.30 7.85 23.82
C GLU A 135 -15.20 7.23 22.43
N LYS A 136 -15.96 6.15 22.16
CA LYS A 136 -16.01 5.54 20.82
C LYS A 136 -16.46 6.55 19.76
N ARG A 137 -17.54 7.29 20.03
CA ARG A 137 -18.05 8.32 19.10
C ARG A 137 -17.02 9.42 18.84
N ARG A 138 -16.43 9.97 19.91
CA ARG A 138 -15.40 11.02 19.80
C ARG A 138 -14.16 10.52 19.07
N HIS A 139 -13.77 9.26 19.31
CA HIS A 139 -12.65 8.63 18.65
C HIS A 139 -12.92 8.48 17.15
N SER A 140 -14.06 7.91 16.76
CA SER A 140 -14.41 7.75 15.34
C SER A 140 -14.51 9.09 14.63
N GLN A 141 -15.08 10.13 15.24
CA GLN A 141 -15.10 11.48 14.64
C GLN A 141 -13.69 12.01 14.35
N LYS A 142 -12.74 11.80 15.27
CA LYS A 142 -11.36 12.20 15.08
C LYS A 142 -10.69 11.38 13.97
N ALA A 143 -10.85 10.06 13.98
CA ALA A 143 -10.31 9.18 12.95
C ALA A 143 -10.87 9.53 11.56
N CYS A 144 -12.17 9.82 11.44
CA CYS A 144 -12.81 10.27 10.20
C CYS A 144 -12.19 11.57 9.68
N ALA A 145 -11.93 12.54 10.56
CA ALA A 145 -11.27 13.79 10.15
C ALA A 145 -9.84 13.54 9.63
N GLU A 146 -9.04 12.72 10.33
CA GLU A 146 -7.69 12.35 9.88
C GLU A 146 -7.71 11.58 8.55
N ILE A 147 -8.69 10.70 8.36
CA ILE A 147 -8.90 9.97 7.09
C ILE A 147 -9.27 10.96 5.97
N ALA A 148 -10.19 11.89 6.22
CA ALA A 148 -10.61 12.88 5.24
C ALA A 148 -9.45 13.79 4.79
N ASP A 149 -8.63 14.25 5.74
CA ASP A 149 -7.42 15.02 5.45
C ASP A 149 -6.44 14.21 4.59
N PHE A 150 -6.27 12.92 4.87
CA PHE A 150 -5.41 12.06 4.08
C PHE A 150 -5.98 11.77 2.68
N VAL A 151 -7.29 11.58 2.52
CA VAL A 151 -7.93 11.47 1.20
C VAL A 151 -7.74 12.77 0.39
N SER A 152 -7.87 13.92 1.03
CA SER A 152 -7.59 15.23 0.41
C SER A 152 -6.13 15.32 -0.05
N LEU A 153 -5.19 14.87 0.79
CA LEU A 153 -3.77 14.76 0.41
C LEU A 153 -3.56 13.83 -0.79
N ILE A 154 -4.18 12.65 -0.79
CA ILE A 154 -4.09 11.69 -1.90
C ILE A 154 -4.53 12.36 -3.21
N THR A 155 -5.72 12.98 -3.23
CA THR A 155 -6.24 13.63 -4.44
C THR A 155 -5.35 14.79 -4.91
N THR A 156 -4.81 15.57 -3.99
CA THR A 156 -3.90 16.67 -4.27
C THR A 156 -2.60 16.15 -4.89
N ALA A 157 -1.94 15.20 -4.23
CA ALA A 157 -0.68 14.63 -4.68
C ALA A 157 -0.79 13.94 -6.05
N VAL A 158 -1.91 13.27 -6.31
CA VAL A 158 -2.20 12.66 -7.62
C VAL A 158 -2.38 13.72 -8.71
N ASN A 159 -3.08 14.82 -8.41
CA ASN A 159 -3.39 15.87 -9.39
C ASN A 159 -2.18 16.75 -9.76
N PHE A 160 -1.26 16.97 -8.83
CA PHE A 160 -0.05 17.78 -9.07
C PHE A 160 1.14 16.96 -9.59
N ASP A 161 0.88 15.74 -10.07
CA ASP A 161 1.93 14.82 -10.47
C ASP A 161 2.49 15.14 -11.87
N THR A 162 3.68 15.73 -11.92
CA THR A 162 4.39 16.05 -13.17
C THR A 162 5.27 14.92 -13.71
N HIS A 163 5.47 13.83 -12.94
CA HIS A 163 6.45 12.79 -13.25
C HIS A 163 5.89 11.37 -13.07
N LEU A 164 4.80 11.06 -13.77
CA LEU A 164 4.33 9.68 -13.89
C LEU A 164 5.20 8.90 -14.89
N PRO A 165 5.54 7.63 -14.62
CA PRO A 165 6.18 6.77 -15.59
C PRO A 165 5.31 6.65 -16.85
N LEU A 166 5.94 6.76 -18.02
CA LEU A 166 5.27 6.72 -19.31
C LEU A 166 5.71 5.46 -20.07
N ALA A 167 4.73 4.66 -20.49
CA ALA A 167 4.97 3.57 -21.42
C ALA A 167 4.98 4.14 -22.85
N TYR A 168 6.15 4.20 -23.47
CA TYR A 168 6.32 4.68 -24.85
C TYR A 168 6.17 3.57 -25.90
N THR A 169 6.34 2.30 -25.48
CA THR A 169 6.30 1.12 -26.36
C THR A 169 5.58 -0.04 -25.65
N PRO A 170 5.02 -1.03 -26.40
CA PRO A 170 4.35 -2.21 -25.84
C PRO A 170 5.22 -3.01 -24.86
N GLU A 171 6.50 -3.14 -25.13
CA GLU A 171 7.51 -3.77 -24.27
C GLU A 171 7.71 -3.04 -22.93
N HIS A 172 7.51 -1.72 -22.87
CA HIS A 172 7.59 -0.93 -21.64
C HIS A 172 6.34 -1.03 -20.77
N VAL A 173 5.22 -1.53 -21.30
CA VAL A 173 3.98 -1.67 -20.53
C VAL A 173 4.19 -2.59 -19.33
N GLY A 174 4.73 -3.79 -19.55
CA GLY A 174 4.90 -4.77 -18.48
C GLY A 174 5.93 -4.36 -17.43
N ARG A 175 6.70 -3.28 -17.69
CA ARG A 175 7.65 -2.67 -16.76
C ARG A 175 7.01 -1.63 -15.86
N ILE A 176 5.88 -1.06 -16.27
CA ILE A 176 5.23 0.07 -15.61
C ILE A 176 3.86 -0.31 -15.05
N TYR A 177 3.12 -1.18 -15.73
CA TYR A 177 1.76 -1.56 -15.41
C TYR A 177 1.63 -3.05 -15.11
N ASP A 178 0.71 -3.39 -14.20
CA ASP A 178 0.28 -4.75 -13.96
C ASP A 178 -0.78 -5.15 -14.99
N THR A 179 -0.38 -5.96 -15.97
CA THR A 179 -1.25 -6.48 -17.03
C THR A 179 -1.94 -7.79 -16.67
N SER A 180 -1.71 -8.32 -15.45
CA SER A 180 -2.26 -9.61 -15.03
C SER A 180 -3.70 -9.50 -14.51
N LEU A 181 -4.17 -8.29 -14.19
CA LEU A 181 -5.49 -8.04 -13.62
C LEU A 181 -6.54 -7.81 -14.72
N ARG A 182 -7.69 -8.46 -14.59
CA ARG A 182 -8.81 -8.27 -15.52
C ARG A 182 -9.59 -7.02 -15.17
N GLY A 183 -9.95 -6.24 -16.19
CA GLY A 183 -10.82 -5.06 -16.09
C GLY A 183 -10.17 -3.80 -15.51
N VAL A 184 -8.93 -3.90 -15.00
CA VAL A 184 -8.16 -2.79 -14.44
C VAL A 184 -6.67 -2.99 -14.73
N GLN A 185 -5.96 -1.91 -14.96
CA GLN A 185 -4.53 -1.92 -15.20
C GLN A 185 -3.85 -0.89 -14.28
N PRO A 186 -3.53 -1.26 -13.02
CA PRO A 186 -2.77 -0.39 -12.13
C PRO A 186 -1.32 -0.27 -12.58
N TYR A 187 -0.64 0.79 -12.15
CA TYR A 187 0.82 0.77 -12.10
C TYR A 187 1.30 -0.45 -11.30
N LEU A 188 2.49 -0.98 -11.62
CA LEU A 188 3.09 -2.05 -10.82
C LEU A 188 3.20 -1.62 -9.37
N PHE A 189 2.66 -2.45 -8.50
CA PHE A 189 2.59 -2.14 -7.08
C PHE A 189 2.87 -3.36 -6.21
N LYS A 190 3.34 -3.10 -5.00
CA LYS A 190 3.46 -4.07 -3.92
C LYS A 190 2.89 -3.46 -2.64
N ILE A 191 2.26 -4.30 -1.83
CA ILE A 191 1.79 -3.95 -0.50
C ILE A 191 2.66 -4.70 0.48
N THR A 192 3.23 -4.00 1.45
CA THR A 192 4.05 -4.57 2.51
C THR A 192 3.58 -4.06 3.86
N HIS A 193 3.83 -4.81 4.93
CA HIS A 193 3.49 -4.38 6.27
C HIS A 193 4.60 -4.69 7.27
N ARG A 194 4.70 -3.83 8.29
CA ARG A 194 5.67 -3.93 9.37
C ARG A 194 4.96 -3.74 10.69
N ILE A 195 5.27 -4.60 11.66
CA ILE A 195 4.78 -4.48 13.03
C ILE A 195 5.91 -3.99 13.92
N ASP A 196 5.62 -3.00 14.77
CA ASP A 196 6.59 -2.49 15.74
C ASP A 196 6.77 -3.52 16.86
N CYS A 197 7.74 -4.42 16.69
CA CYS A 197 8.16 -5.31 17.75
C CYS A 197 9.21 -4.63 18.65
N PHE A 198 9.25 -4.99 19.94
CA PHE A 198 10.44 -4.72 20.74
C PHE A 198 11.61 -5.45 20.07
N ARG A 199 12.55 -4.69 19.49
CA ARG A 199 13.93 -5.18 19.44
C ARG A 199 14.37 -5.31 20.89
N HIS A 200 14.26 -6.51 21.47
CA HIS A 200 15.28 -6.92 22.43
C HIS A 200 16.57 -6.93 21.62
N TYR A 201 17.25 -5.78 21.60
CA TYR A 201 18.60 -5.69 21.10
C TYR A 201 19.42 -6.51 22.08
N ASN A 202 19.64 -7.79 21.77
CA ASN A 202 20.62 -8.59 22.47
C ASN A 202 21.90 -8.46 21.62
N PRO A 203 22.84 -7.56 21.98
CA PRO A 203 24.03 -7.29 21.16
C PRO A 203 24.97 -8.50 21.02
N SER A 204 24.69 -9.60 21.72
CA SER A 204 25.48 -10.83 21.69
C SER A 204 25.33 -11.65 20.39
N VAL A 205 24.20 -11.59 19.68
CA VAL A 205 23.94 -12.47 18.52
C VAL A 205 24.61 -11.98 17.22
N LEU A 206 24.92 -10.69 17.10
CA LEU A 206 25.66 -10.16 15.95
C LEU A 206 27.16 -10.49 16.00
N THR A 207 27.70 -10.79 17.18
CA THR A 207 29.11 -11.16 17.32
C THR A 207 29.41 -12.58 16.80
N ASP A 208 28.42 -13.48 16.84
CA ASP A 208 28.62 -14.88 16.44
C ASP A 208 28.48 -15.07 14.93
N LEU A 209 27.63 -14.30 14.25
CA LEU A 209 27.53 -14.30 12.79
C LEU A 209 28.76 -13.68 12.11
N CYS A 210 29.35 -12.63 12.68
CA CYS A 210 30.60 -12.07 12.17
C CYS A 210 31.82 -12.96 12.46
N LYS A 211 31.80 -13.78 13.52
CA LYS A 211 32.86 -14.77 13.80
C LYS A 211 32.79 -16.00 12.91
N TRP A 212 31.60 -16.39 12.44
CA TRP A 212 31.44 -17.54 11.53
C TRP A 212 31.88 -17.22 10.09
N ILE A 213 31.64 -15.99 9.62
CA ILE A 213 32.04 -15.57 8.26
C ILE A 213 33.55 -15.28 8.16
N GLY A 214 34.23 -15.00 9.28
CA GLY A 214 35.65 -14.65 9.31
C GLY A 214 36.66 -15.80 9.48
N LYS A 215 36.22 -17.07 9.53
CA LYS A 215 37.12 -18.22 9.81
C LYS A 215 36.99 -19.41 8.85
N GLY A 216 36.47 -19.21 7.64
CA GLY A 216 36.28 -20.27 6.65
C GLY A 216 36.86 -19.97 5.28
N ALA A 217 38.14 -19.63 5.19
CA ALA A 217 38.89 -19.64 3.93
C ALA A 217 40.40 -19.63 4.19
N PHE A 218 40.98 -20.78 4.54
CA PHE A 218 42.36 -21.18 4.23
C PHE A 218 42.52 -22.67 4.56
N LEU A 219 43.14 -23.42 3.64
CA LEU A 219 43.40 -24.88 3.60
C LEU A 219 42.19 -25.68 3.07
N ASP A 220 42.23 -26.38 1.93
CA ASP A 220 43.31 -26.83 1.03
C ASP A 220 42.98 -26.56 -0.45
#